data_AF-A0A7C9UW39-F1
#
_entry.id   AF-A0A7C9UW39-F1
#
_cell.length_a   1.000
_cell.length_b   1.000
_cell.length_c   1.000
_cell.angle_alpha   90.00
_cell.angle_beta   90.00
_cell.angle_gamma   90.00
#
_symmetry.space_group_name_H-M   'P 1'
#
loop_
_entity.id
_entity.type
_entity.pdbx_description
1 polymer ?
#
loop_
_entity_poly.entity_id
_entity_poly.type
_entity_poly.pdbx_seq_one_letter_code
_entity_poly.pdbx_strand_id
1 'polypeptide(L)'
;MVEQGKAPIRHQVTGNSGLNYAAWQLSRRGWHVMPTIRNARGSDLIVTDVDETVFFGIQSKALSKRQAVPLGKGIDDLRSEWWVITIHANSDQPACFILRNTEVRALASQDRNGGAYWLEPSAYDRDEFREAWDRLSP
;
A
#
# COMPACT_ATOMS: atom_id res chain seq x y z
N MET A 1 2.95 -28.26 25.46
CA MET A 1 3.20 -26.81 25.45
C MET A 1 1.98 -26.16 24.84
N VAL A 2 1.26 -25.35 25.62
CA VAL A 2 0.09 -24.61 25.15
C VAL A 2 0.60 -23.46 24.29
N GLU A 3 0.20 -23.44 23.02
CA GLU A 3 0.45 -22.34 22.12
C GLU A 3 -0.28 -21.10 22.68
N GLN A 4 0.49 -20.18 23.28
CA GLN A 4 -0.06 -18.94 23.80
C GLN A 4 -0.55 -18.11 22.60
N GLY A 5 -1.87 -17.93 22.50
CA GLY A 5 -2.49 -17.12 21.47
C GLY A 5 -1.89 -15.71 21.46
N LYS A 6 -1.25 -15.35 20.35
CA LYS A 6 -0.63 -14.04 20.13
C LYS A 6 -1.69 -12.96 20.34
N ALA A 7 -1.43 -12.01 21.26
CA ALA A 7 -2.35 -10.89 21.50
C ALA A 7 -2.67 -10.16 20.17
N PRO A 8 -3.92 -9.70 19.97
CA PRO A 8 -4.32 -9.10 18.70
C PRO A 8 -3.47 -7.86 18.41
N ILE A 9 -2.79 -7.88 17.27
CA ILE A 9 -1.97 -6.75 16.80
C ILE A 9 -2.90 -5.57 16.50
N ARG A 10 -2.64 -4.41 17.12
CA ARG A 10 -3.43 -3.18 16.87
C ARG A 10 -3.37 -2.82 15.39
N HIS A 11 -4.47 -2.34 14.82
CA HIS A 11 -4.55 -1.97 13.40
C HIS A 11 -3.45 -0.99 12.96
N GLN A 12 -3.09 -0.03 13.83
CA GLN A 12 -1.99 0.91 13.57
C GLN A 12 -0.65 0.18 13.34
N VAL A 13 -0.40 -0.89 14.09
CA VAL A 13 0.81 -1.71 13.94
C VAL A 13 0.81 -2.45 12.60
N THR A 14 -0.33 -2.96 12.13
CA THR A 14 -0.45 -3.54 10.78
C THR A 14 -0.09 -2.52 9.69
N GLY A 15 -0.55 -1.27 9.83
CA GLY A 15 -0.16 -0.16 8.98
C GLY A 15 1.36 0.06 8.96
N ASN A 16 2.01 0.01 10.14
CA ASN A 16 3.47 0.10 10.23
C ASN A 16 4.17 -1.07 9.55
N SER A 17 3.70 -2.30 9.76
CA SER A 17 4.33 -3.48 9.20
C SER A 17 4.39 -3.39 7.67
N GLY A 18 3.26 -3.09 7.01
CA GLY A 18 3.24 -2.96 5.55
C GLY A 18 4.02 -1.76 5.02
N LEU A 19 3.98 -0.62 5.71
CA LEU A 19 4.75 0.57 5.31
C LEU A 19 6.27 0.31 5.36
N ASN A 20 6.77 -0.28 6.45
CA ASN A 20 8.19 -0.59 6.58
C ASN A 20 8.62 -1.72 5.64
N TYR A 21 7.75 -2.71 5.40
CA TYR A 21 8.02 -3.76 4.43
C TYR A 21 8.14 -3.20 3.00
N ALA A 22 7.21 -2.33 2.59
CA ALA A 22 7.29 -1.65 1.31
C ALA A 22 8.56 -0.79 1.17
N ALA A 23 8.91 -0.04 2.22
CA ALA A 23 10.15 0.73 2.25
C ALA A 23 11.38 -0.17 2.07
N TRP A 24 11.45 -1.29 2.78
CA TRP A 24 12.54 -2.26 2.62
C TRP A 24 12.60 -2.86 1.21
N GLN A 25 11.45 -3.22 0.63
CA GLN A 25 11.37 -3.75 -0.75
C GLN A 25 11.89 -2.74 -1.78
N LEU A 26 11.59 -1.45 -1.60
CA LEU A 26 12.09 -0.39 -2.46
C LEU A 26 13.60 -0.19 -2.28
N SER A 27 14.07 -0.08 -1.03
CA SER A 27 15.49 0.16 -0.75
C SER A 27 16.40 -0.96 -1.23
N ARG A 28 15.98 -2.23 -1.11
CA ARG A 28 16.76 -3.36 -1.65
C ARG A 28 16.80 -3.40 -3.18
N ARG A 29 16.01 -2.56 -3.86
CA ARG A 29 15.98 -2.37 -5.33
C ARG A 29 16.65 -1.07 -5.78
N GLY A 30 17.38 -0.39 -4.88
CA GLY A 30 18.17 0.80 -5.20
C GLY A 30 17.44 2.13 -5.01
N TRP A 31 16.25 2.14 -4.41
CA TRP A 31 15.52 3.37 -4.14
C TRP A 31 15.88 3.97 -2.78
N HIS A 32 16.05 5.29 -2.74
CA HIS A 32 16.04 6.06 -1.49
C HIS A 32 14.58 6.29 -1.08
N VAL A 33 14.25 5.99 0.18
CA VAL A 33 12.86 6.02 0.66
C VAL A 33 12.77 6.83 1.95
N MET A 34 11.86 7.81 1.96
CA MET A 34 11.58 8.65 3.12
C MET A 34 10.12 8.44 3.58
N PRO A 35 9.89 7.82 4.74
CA PRO A 35 8.58 7.81 5.39
C PRO A 35 8.15 9.23 5.76
N THR A 36 6.89 9.57 5.52
CA THR A 36 6.35 10.89 5.84
C THR A 36 5.62 10.91 7.19
N ILE A 37 5.27 12.12 7.65
CA ILE A 37 4.48 12.32 8.86
C ILE A 37 3.07 11.75 8.65
N ARG A 38 2.73 10.73 9.44
CA ARG A 38 1.42 10.07 9.40
C ARG A 38 0.31 11.04 9.78
N ASN A 39 -0.81 10.96 9.07
CA ASN A 39 -1.97 11.86 9.16
C ASN A 39 -1.75 13.28 8.62
N ALA A 40 -0.58 13.59 8.05
CA ALA A 40 -0.43 14.77 7.20
C ALA A 40 -1.05 14.49 5.82
N ARG A 41 -1.48 15.55 5.13
CA ARG A 41 -1.89 15.44 3.72
C ARG A 41 -0.64 15.12 2.89
N GLY A 42 -0.62 13.96 2.23
CA GLY A 42 0.49 13.56 1.37
C GLY A 42 0.61 12.05 1.21
N SER A 43 1.63 11.64 0.47
CA SER A 43 2.02 10.22 0.34
C SER A 43 2.64 9.72 1.63
N ASP A 44 2.48 8.43 1.93
CA ASP A 44 3.11 7.81 3.11
C ASP A 44 4.62 7.65 2.94
N LEU A 45 5.07 7.50 1.70
CA LEU A 45 6.48 7.41 1.31
C LEU A 45 6.76 8.39 0.18
N ILE A 46 7.91 9.05 0.25
CA ILE A 46 8.55 9.72 -0.88
C ILE A 46 9.73 8.87 -1.32
N VAL A 47 9.82 8.61 -2.62
CA VAL A 47 10.82 7.72 -3.21
C VAL A 47 11.63 8.51 -4.24
N THR A 48 12.95 8.30 -4.24
CA THR A 48 13.87 8.90 -5.20
C THR A 48 15.00 7.96 -5.59
N ASP A 49 15.51 8.11 -6.80
CA ASP A 49 16.67 7.35 -7.29
C ASP A 49 17.97 7.83 -6.63
N VAL A 50 19.07 7.11 -6.90
CA VAL A 50 20.39 7.41 -6.31
C VAL A 50 20.89 8.80 -6.71
N ASP A 51 20.57 9.24 -7.93
CA ASP A 51 21.00 10.54 -8.47
C ASP A 51 20.04 11.69 -8.10
N GLU A 52 18.98 11.41 -7.34
CA GLU A 52 17.95 12.38 -6.93
C GLU A 52 17.32 13.14 -8.13
N THR A 53 17.12 12.45 -9.25
CA THR A 53 16.54 13.01 -10.48
C THR A 53 15.06 12.65 -10.65
N VAL A 54 14.62 11.56 -10.02
CA VAL A 54 13.26 11.06 -10.04
C VAL A 54 12.67 11.18 -8.65
N PHE A 55 11.45 11.72 -8.54
CA PHE A 55 10.71 11.77 -7.29
C PHE A 55 9.26 11.35 -7.52
N PHE A 56 8.78 10.42 -6.70
CA PHE A 56 7.36 10.07 -6.70
C PHE A 56 6.88 9.68 -5.30
N GLY A 57 5.57 9.76 -5.13
CA GLY A 57 4.90 9.45 -3.88
C GLY A 57 4.19 8.11 -3.92
N ILE A 58 4.34 7.31 -2.85
CA ILE A 58 3.60 6.07 -2.64
C ILE A 58 2.62 6.21 -1.45
N GLN A 59 1.37 5.80 -1.67
CA GLN A 59 0.44 5.48 -0.59
C GLN A 59 0.59 4.00 -0.22
N SER A 60 0.76 3.69 1.06
CA SER A 60 0.79 2.33 1.59
C SER A 60 -0.55 1.98 2.25
N LYS A 61 -1.12 0.84 1.87
CA LYS A 61 -2.31 0.28 2.53
C LYS A 61 -2.05 -1.15 2.94
N ALA A 62 -1.89 -1.37 4.24
CA ALA A 62 -1.59 -2.67 4.80
C ALA A 62 -2.82 -3.32 5.46
N LEU A 63 -3.04 -4.60 5.20
CA LEU A 63 -4.14 -5.40 5.69
C LEU A 63 -3.57 -6.69 6.31
N SER A 64 -4.17 -7.16 7.42
CA SER A 64 -3.75 -8.41 8.06
C SER A 64 -4.13 -9.66 7.27
N LYS A 65 -5.09 -9.53 6.34
CA LYS A 65 -5.61 -10.59 5.47
C LYS A 65 -6.08 -10.00 4.15
N ARG A 66 -6.37 -10.86 3.17
CA ARG A 66 -7.00 -10.49 1.90
C ARG A 66 -8.42 -9.96 2.13
N GLN A 67 -8.62 -8.65 1.93
CA GLN A 67 -9.90 -7.96 2.11
C GLN A 67 -9.94 -6.65 1.30
N ALA A 68 -11.11 -6.03 1.20
CA ALA A 68 -11.26 -4.74 0.51
C ALA A 68 -10.41 -3.65 1.18
N VAL A 69 -9.76 -2.83 0.36
CA VAL A 69 -8.93 -1.70 0.82
C VAL A 69 -9.80 -0.45 0.93
N PRO A 70 -9.85 0.23 2.09
CA PRO A 70 -10.58 1.49 2.20
C PRO A 70 -9.83 2.63 1.49
N LEU A 71 -10.51 3.28 0.53
CA LEU A 71 -10.01 4.42 -0.23
C LEU A 71 -10.52 5.76 0.31
N GLY A 72 -11.55 5.76 1.17
CA GLY A 72 -12.13 6.97 1.76
C GLY A 72 -13.42 7.41 1.07
N LYS A 73 -13.83 8.67 1.24
CA LYS A 73 -15.10 9.20 0.70
C LYS A 73 -14.96 9.94 -0.62
N GLY A 74 -13.78 10.46 -0.93
CA GLY A 74 -13.49 11.18 -2.17
C GLY A 74 -12.49 10.38 -3.00
N ILE A 75 -12.96 9.71 -4.05
CA ILE A 75 -12.05 9.04 -4.99
C ILE A 75 -11.09 10.05 -5.63
N ASP A 76 -11.56 11.29 -5.79
CA ASP A 76 -10.75 12.39 -6.30
C ASP A 76 -9.69 12.89 -5.34
N ASP A 77 -9.73 12.52 -4.06
CA ASP A 77 -8.74 12.93 -3.07
C ASP A 77 -7.49 12.04 -3.04
N LEU A 78 -7.44 10.96 -3.83
CA LEU A 78 -6.26 10.10 -3.91
C LEU A 78 -5.12 10.85 -4.65
N ARG A 79 -4.04 11.19 -3.93
CA ARG A 79 -2.95 12.06 -4.44
C ARG A 79 -1.68 11.31 -4.85
N SER A 80 -1.29 10.26 -4.13
CA SER A 80 -0.03 9.55 -4.40
C SER A 80 -0.05 8.92 -5.78
N GLU A 81 1.02 9.08 -6.55
CA GLU A 81 1.16 8.54 -7.90
C GLU A 81 1.04 7.01 -7.89
N TRP A 82 1.65 6.40 -6.89
CA TRP A 82 1.72 4.95 -6.72
C TRP A 82 1.05 4.50 -5.43
N TRP A 83 0.53 3.28 -5.47
CA TRP A 83 -0.11 2.62 -4.35
C TRP A 83 0.50 1.24 -4.15
N VAL A 84 0.84 0.94 -2.90
CA VAL A 84 1.30 -0.39 -2.49
C VAL A 84 0.28 -0.95 -1.53
N ILE A 85 -0.47 -1.95 -2.00
CA ILE A 85 -1.39 -2.72 -1.16
C ILE A 85 -0.61 -3.90 -0.60
N THR A 86 -0.57 -4.05 0.72
CA THR A 86 0.10 -5.19 1.37
C THR A 86 -0.93 -6.04 2.11
N ILE A 87 -1.05 -7.31 1.75
CA ILE A 87 -1.87 -8.28 2.50
C ILE A 87 -0.97 -9.18 3.35
N HIS A 88 -1.55 -9.77 4.39
CA HIS A 88 -0.79 -10.56 5.37
C HIS A 88 0.37 -9.77 5.98
N ALA A 89 0.19 -8.46 6.19
CA ALA A 89 1.27 -7.55 6.55
C ALA A 89 2.02 -7.91 7.86
N ASN A 90 1.44 -8.75 8.72
CA ASN A 90 2.05 -9.20 9.97
C ASN A 90 2.64 -10.62 9.90
N SER A 91 2.68 -11.24 8.72
CA SER A 91 3.34 -12.53 8.49
C SER A 91 4.81 -12.32 8.08
N ASP A 92 5.58 -13.40 8.08
CA ASP A 92 6.96 -13.40 7.57
C ASP A 92 7.04 -13.31 6.04
N GLN A 93 5.90 -13.49 5.36
CA GLN A 93 5.79 -13.42 3.90
C GLN A 93 4.58 -12.55 3.50
N PRO A 94 4.63 -11.23 3.69
CA PRO A 94 3.63 -10.33 3.17
C PRO A 94 3.65 -10.32 1.64
N ALA A 95 2.47 -10.18 1.02
CA ALA A 95 2.34 -10.00 -0.42
C ALA A 95 1.96 -8.55 -0.73
N CYS A 96 2.68 -7.95 -1.67
CA CYS A 96 2.48 -6.59 -2.14
C CYS A 96 1.88 -6.56 -3.54
N PHE A 97 1.03 -5.57 -3.79
CA PHE A 97 0.46 -5.27 -5.10
C PHE A 97 0.74 -3.83 -5.44
N ILE A 98 1.33 -3.61 -6.62
CA ILE A 98 1.83 -2.31 -7.07
C ILE A 98 0.88 -1.77 -8.13
N LEU A 99 0.21 -0.66 -7.83
CA LEU A 99 -0.78 -0.03 -8.71
C LEU A 99 -0.47 1.45 -8.91
N ARG A 100 -0.76 1.98 -10.10
CA ARG A 100 -0.86 3.42 -10.33
C ARG A 100 -2.16 3.97 -9.76
N ASN A 101 -2.16 5.24 -9.37
CA ASN A 101 -3.35 5.93 -8.90
C ASN A 101 -4.51 5.87 -9.92
N THR A 102 -4.22 6.00 -11.21
CA THR A 102 -5.21 5.86 -12.28
C THR A 102 -5.87 4.48 -12.29
N GLU A 103 -5.11 3.42 -12.01
CA GLU A 103 -5.63 2.05 -11.90
C GLU A 103 -6.47 1.88 -10.65
N VAL A 104 -6.01 2.41 -9.50
CA VAL A 104 -6.79 2.40 -8.25
C VAL A 104 -8.14 3.09 -8.43
N ARG A 105 -8.17 4.24 -9.11
CA ARG A 105 -9.39 4.98 -9.42
C ARG A 105 -10.32 4.21 -10.36
N ALA A 106 -9.77 3.66 -11.44
CA ALA A 106 -10.55 2.92 -12.43
C ALA A 106 -11.16 1.63 -11.88
N LEU A 107 -10.48 1.00 -10.92
CA LEU A 107 -10.88 -0.28 -10.32
C LEU A 107 -11.66 -0.14 -9.01
N ALA A 108 -11.85 1.09 -8.51
CA ALA A 108 -12.57 1.33 -7.27
C ALA A 108 -14.07 1.02 -7.41
N SER A 109 -14.63 0.39 -6.38
CA SER A 109 -16.08 0.30 -6.16
C SER A 109 -16.51 1.37 -5.16
N GLN A 110 -17.79 1.75 -5.19
CA GLN A 110 -18.40 2.60 -4.17
C GLN A 110 -19.56 1.87 -3.51
N ASP A 111 -19.78 2.14 -2.23
CA ASP A 111 -20.99 1.66 -1.55
C ASP A 111 -22.25 2.06 -2.34
N ARG A 112 -23.27 1.19 -2.36
CA ARG A 112 -24.52 1.40 -3.12
C ARG A 112 -25.26 2.68 -2.75
N ASN A 113 -25.03 3.21 -1.56
CA ASN A 113 -25.62 4.45 -1.06
C ASN A 113 -24.79 5.71 -1.42
N GLY A 114 -23.77 5.59 -2.28
CA GLY A 114 -22.83 6.68 -2.58
C GLY A 114 -21.85 6.96 -1.43
N GLY A 115 -21.60 5.97 -0.58
CA GLY A 115 -20.74 6.05 0.61
C GLY A 115 -19.25 6.00 0.30
N ALA A 116 -18.54 5.13 1.02
CA ALA A 116 -17.09 4.99 0.87
C ALA A 116 -16.71 4.28 -0.43
N TYR A 117 -15.50 4.59 -0.89
CA TYR A 117 -14.84 3.89 -1.98
C TYR A 117 -13.93 2.79 -1.43
N TRP A 118 -13.89 1.69 -2.18
CA TRP A 118 -13.15 0.49 -1.84
C TRP A 118 -12.38 -0.03 -3.05
N LEU A 119 -11.22 -0.64 -2.81
CA LEU A 119 -10.56 -1.47 -3.81
C LEU A 119 -10.75 -2.92 -3.42
N GLU A 120 -11.59 -3.64 -4.18
CA GLU A 120 -11.95 -5.02 -3.89
C GLU A 120 -10.77 -5.99 -4.07
N PRO A 121 -10.72 -7.12 -3.37
CA PRO A 121 -9.67 -8.12 -3.58
C PRO A 121 -9.52 -8.59 -5.03
N SER A 122 -10.63 -8.76 -5.77
CA SER A 122 -10.58 -9.11 -7.20
C SER A 122 -10.06 -7.98 -8.09
N ALA A 123 -9.96 -6.76 -7.59
CA ALA A 123 -9.40 -5.62 -8.30
C ALA A 123 -7.87 -5.54 -8.16
N TYR A 124 -7.31 -5.76 -6.97
CA TYR A 124 -5.88 -5.62 -6.74
C TYR A 124 -5.10 -6.93 -6.68
N ASP A 125 -5.72 -8.04 -6.24
CA ASP A 125 -5.05 -9.33 -6.11
C ASP A 125 -5.07 -10.06 -7.44
N ARG A 126 -4.24 -9.55 -8.36
CA ARG A 126 -4.06 -10.04 -9.72
C ARG A 126 -2.58 -10.15 -10.04
N ASP A 127 -2.24 -11.07 -10.93
CA ASP A 127 -0.85 -11.38 -11.25
C ASP A 127 -0.10 -10.18 -11.83
N GLU A 128 -0.77 -9.30 -12.59
CA GLU A 128 -0.16 -8.10 -13.16
C GLU A 128 0.28 -7.05 -12.11
N PHE A 129 -0.25 -7.14 -10.88
CA PHE A 129 0.08 -6.22 -9.79
C PHE A 129 0.95 -6.87 -8.71
N ARG A 130 0.87 -8.19 -8.56
CA ARG A 130 1.51 -8.96 -7.50
C ARG A 130 3.04 -8.89 -7.62
N GLU A 131 3.68 -8.36 -6.58
CA GLU A 131 5.14 -8.17 -6.51
C GLU A 131 5.74 -7.46 -7.74
N ALA A 132 4.93 -6.66 -8.46
CA ALA A 132 5.29 -5.98 -9.70
C ALA A 132 6.11 -4.70 -9.42
N TRP A 133 7.19 -4.86 -8.65
CA TRP A 133 8.07 -3.77 -8.21
C TRP A 133 8.87 -3.14 -9.36
N ASP A 134 9.09 -3.91 -10.43
CA ASP A 134 9.70 -3.48 -11.68
C ASP A 134 8.93 -2.34 -12.36
N ARG A 135 7.62 -2.21 -12.09
CA ARG A 135 6.78 -1.11 -12.58
C ARG A 135 7.21 0.27 -12.07
N LEU A 136 7.97 0.32 -10.98
CA LEU A 136 8.45 1.56 -10.37
C LEU A 136 9.80 1.99 -10.94
N SER A 137 10.46 1.14 -11.72
CA SER A 137 11.72 1.46 -12.40
C SER A 137 11.53 2.55 -13.46
N PRO A 138 12.53 3.42 -13.70
CA PRO A 138 12.55 4.35 -14.82
C PRO A 138 12.44 3.66 -16.18
#